data_AF-B7K198-F1
#
_entry.id   AF-B7K198-F1
#
_cell.length_a   1.000
_cell.length_b   1.000
_cell.length_c   1.000
_cell.angle_alpha   90.00
_cell.angle_beta   90.00
_cell.angle_gamma   90.00
#
_symmetry.space_group_name_H-M   'P 1'
#
loop_
_entity.id
_entity.type
_entity.pdbx_description
1 polymer ?
#
loop_
_entity_poly.entity_id
_entity_poly.type
_entity_poly.pdbx_seq_one_letter_code
_entity_poly.pdbx_strand_id
1 'polypeptide(L)'
;MTSHLNMSQSTSTILPSGKSFRSHRLSTTSAASAELDLSSPRHRSWQIAPNLFLSFKYAWAGICYAFETQRNFRIHTTMTVLAISLGLFLKVNATGMAIVSLTCALVMVLELLNTALESVVDLTVGQSYHELAKIAKDCAAGAVMISAMASVLVASFILLPPLLPLLLTL
;
A
#
# COMPACT_ATOMS: atom_id res chain seq x y z
N MET A 1 54.06 35.40 68.45
CA MET A 1 54.54 34.01 68.62
C MET A 1 55.02 33.53 67.27
N THR A 2 56.32 33.68 67.06
CA THR A 2 57.10 33.21 65.92
C THR A 2 57.32 31.70 66.00
N SER A 3 57.93 31.17 64.93
CA SER A 3 58.62 29.87 64.81
C SER A 3 57.80 28.79 64.08
N HIS A 4 58.31 28.02 63.12
CA HIS A 4 59.67 27.82 62.63
C HIS A 4 59.65 27.51 61.12
N LEU A 5 60.71 27.95 60.46
CA LEU A 5 61.20 27.53 59.15
C LEU A 5 61.39 26.00 59.10
N ASN A 6 61.11 25.36 57.97
CA ASN A 6 62.14 24.49 57.39
C ASN A 6 62.03 24.38 55.87
N MET A 7 63.21 24.28 55.28
CA MET A 7 63.59 24.55 53.91
C MET A 7 64.48 23.39 53.47
N SER A 8 64.11 22.73 52.36
CA SER A 8 64.95 21.80 51.57
C SER A 8 64.23 21.70 50.21
N GLN A 9 64.61 22.34 49.09
CA GLN A 9 65.84 22.23 48.28
C GLN A 9 66.31 20.76 48.20
N SER A 10 66.37 20.06 47.07
CA SER A 10 66.94 20.43 45.75
C SER A 10 66.63 19.31 44.73
N THR A 11 66.23 19.62 43.48
CA THR A 11 67.08 19.58 42.23
C THR A 11 67.18 18.16 41.62
N SER A 12 67.09 17.84 40.33
CA SER A 12 67.03 18.47 38.99
C SER A 12 66.24 17.50 38.09
N THR A 13 65.83 17.76 36.83
CA THR A 13 66.67 17.85 35.62
C THR A 13 65.73 18.28 34.47
N ILE A 14 65.82 19.52 33.99
CA ILE A 14 66.34 19.94 32.66
C ILE A 14 65.94 19.02 31.49
N LEU A 15 65.11 19.52 30.57
CA LEU A 15 65.19 19.31 29.10
C LEU A 15 64.49 20.48 28.36
N PRO A 16 64.84 20.77 27.08
CA PRO A 16 65.26 22.11 26.68
C PRO A 16 64.36 22.83 25.67
N SER A 17 64.51 24.16 25.68
CA SER A 17 64.63 25.09 24.55
C SER A 17 63.97 24.73 23.21
N GLY A 18 62.85 25.42 22.98
CA GLY A 18 62.39 26.07 21.74
C GLY A 18 62.97 25.64 20.39
N LYS A 19 62.07 25.18 19.52
CA LYS A 19 62.17 25.42 18.07
C LYS A 19 60.80 25.75 17.46
N SER A 20 60.79 26.92 16.83
CA SER A 20 60.10 27.24 15.57
C SER A 20 58.57 27.20 15.56
N PHE A 21 58.01 28.40 15.72
CA PHE A 21 56.71 28.77 15.19
C PHE A 21 56.71 28.56 13.66
N ARG A 22 55.97 27.55 13.18
CA ARG A 22 55.66 27.36 11.76
C ARG A 22 54.17 27.12 11.61
N SER A 23 53.51 28.10 11.01
CA SER A 23 52.09 28.05 10.67
C SER A 23 51.80 27.05 9.56
N HIS A 24 50.52 26.69 9.46
CA HIS A 24 49.87 25.96 8.37
C HIS A 24 50.20 24.47 8.23
N ARG A 25 49.29 23.63 8.73
CA ARG A 25 48.32 22.91 7.87
C ARG A 25 47.27 22.26 8.78
N LEU A 26 46.01 22.69 8.69
CA LEU A 26 44.90 21.87 9.17
C LEU A 26 44.96 20.56 8.39
N SER A 27 45.23 19.48 9.09
CA SER A 27 45.05 18.11 8.63
C SER A 27 43.56 17.90 8.38
N THR A 28 43.13 18.24 7.17
CA THR A 28 41.89 17.76 6.56
C THR A 28 42.01 16.25 6.38
N THR A 29 41.76 15.52 7.45
CA THR A 29 41.53 14.08 7.41
C THR A 29 40.23 13.84 6.62
N SER A 30 40.28 12.90 5.68
CA SER A 30 39.12 12.26 5.04
C SER A 30 38.36 13.05 3.97
N ALA A 31 39.00 13.27 2.81
CA ALA A 31 38.32 13.63 1.57
C ALA A 31 38.49 12.54 0.47
N ALA A 32 38.45 11.25 0.83
CA ALA A 32 38.73 10.16 -0.11
C ALA A 32 37.96 8.84 0.13
N SER A 33 36.79 8.85 0.74
CA SER A 33 35.97 7.62 0.88
C SER A 33 34.48 7.91 0.98
N ALA A 34 34.01 8.83 0.14
CA ALA A 34 32.61 8.89 -0.25
C ALA A 34 32.56 8.59 -1.76
N GLU A 35 33.07 7.42 -2.15
CA GLU A 35 32.54 6.78 -3.34
C GLU A 35 31.05 6.59 -3.08
N LEU A 36 30.27 7.47 -3.70
CA LEU A 36 28.84 7.36 -3.83
C LEU A 36 28.62 6.07 -4.60
N ASP A 37 28.39 4.98 -3.85
CA ASP A 37 28.03 3.68 -4.39
C ASP A 37 26.67 3.80 -5.09
N LEU A 38 26.74 4.32 -6.32
CA LEU A 38 25.67 4.39 -7.29
C LEU A 38 25.39 3.00 -7.91
N SER A 39 25.98 1.93 -7.37
CA SER A 39 25.86 0.57 -7.87
C SER A 39 24.91 -0.31 -7.06
N SER A 40 23.91 0.29 -6.40
CA SER A 40 22.68 -0.44 -6.05
C SER A 40 21.88 -0.64 -7.34
N PRO A 41 21.80 -1.85 -7.92
CA PRO A 41 20.90 -2.08 -9.03
C PRO A 41 19.50 -1.94 -8.46
N ARG A 42 18.74 -0.92 -8.92
CA ARG A 42 17.30 -0.78 -8.62
C ARG A 42 16.66 -2.17 -8.67
N HIS A 43 16.35 -2.72 -7.49
CA HIS A 43 15.99 -4.12 -7.33
C HIS A 43 14.60 -4.35 -7.93
N ARG A 44 14.58 -4.67 -9.23
CA ARG A 44 13.54 -5.38 -9.99
C ARG A 44 12.06 -5.12 -9.66
N SER A 45 11.67 -3.93 -9.20
CA SER A 45 10.25 -3.57 -9.07
C SER A 45 9.55 -3.31 -10.42
N TRP A 46 10.32 -3.34 -11.52
CA TRP A 46 9.89 -3.08 -12.90
C TRP A 46 10.18 -4.26 -13.85
N GLN A 47 10.04 -5.52 -13.41
CA GLN A 47 10.00 -6.62 -14.39
C GLN A 47 8.64 -6.61 -15.09
N ILE A 48 8.54 -5.88 -16.21
CA ILE A 48 7.39 -5.99 -17.11
C ILE A 48 7.28 -7.46 -17.53
N ALA A 49 6.09 -8.03 -17.38
CA ALA A 49 5.81 -9.39 -17.81
C ALA A 49 6.23 -9.55 -19.30
N PRO A 50 7.19 -10.44 -19.62
CA PRO A 50 7.74 -10.54 -20.98
C PRO A 50 6.72 -11.05 -22.00
N ASN A 51 5.62 -11.66 -21.55
CA ASN A 51 4.59 -12.25 -22.41
C ASN A 51 3.18 -11.98 -21.83
N LEU A 52 2.19 -11.81 -22.71
CA LEU A 52 0.78 -11.54 -22.34
C LEU A 52 0.22 -12.59 -21.36
N PHE A 53 0.54 -13.87 -21.55
CA PHE A 53 0.12 -14.95 -20.66
C PHE A 53 0.58 -14.74 -19.21
N LEU A 54 1.76 -14.15 -19.01
CA LEU A 54 2.27 -13.90 -17.66
C LEU A 54 1.53 -12.73 -17.01
N SER A 55 1.14 -11.70 -17.77
CA SER A 55 0.26 -10.62 -17.28
C SER A 55 -1.12 -11.16 -16.85
N PHE A 56 -1.73 -12.06 -17.63
CA PHE A 56 -2.97 -12.73 -17.24
C PHE A 56 -2.80 -13.56 -15.97
N LYS A 57 -1.67 -14.28 -15.82
CA LYS A 57 -1.36 -15.04 -14.61
C LYS A 57 -1.29 -14.11 -13.39
N TYR A 58 -0.65 -12.95 -13.50
CA TYR A 58 -0.58 -11.98 -12.41
C TYR A 58 -1.94 -11.35 -12.08
N ALA A 59 -2.74 -11.00 -13.09
CA ALA A 59 -4.10 -10.53 -12.88
C ALA A 59 -4.97 -11.57 -12.17
N TRP A 60 -4.86 -12.84 -12.58
CA TRP A 60 -5.56 -13.95 -11.95
C TRP A 60 -5.13 -14.15 -10.49
N ALA A 61 -3.82 -14.08 -10.22
CA ALA A 61 -3.31 -14.15 -8.85
C ALA A 61 -3.89 -13.03 -7.95
N GLY A 62 -4.06 -11.82 -8.48
CA GLY A 62 -4.70 -10.71 -7.77
C GLY A 62 -6.17 -11.00 -7.43
N ILE A 63 -6.93 -11.57 -8.37
CA ILE A 63 -8.32 -11.98 -8.13
C ILE A 63 -8.40 -13.08 -7.08
N CYS A 64 -7.57 -14.12 -7.18
CA CYS A 64 -7.51 -15.19 -6.19
C CYS A 64 -7.16 -14.67 -4.80
N TYR A 65 -6.16 -13.79 -4.71
CA TYR A 65 -5.77 -13.15 -3.46
C TYR A 65 -6.94 -12.41 -2.82
N ALA A 66 -7.66 -11.57 -3.58
CA ALA A 66 -8.82 -10.86 -3.06
C ALA A 66 -9.93 -11.81 -2.61
N PHE A 67 -10.17 -12.90 -3.34
CA PHE A 67 -11.19 -13.88 -2.97
C PHE A 67 -10.86 -14.63 -1.66
N GLU A 68 -9.60 -15.00 -1.46
CA GLU A 68 -9.16 -15.71 -0.25
C GLU A 68 -9.10 -14.79 0.97
N THR A 69 -8.58 -13.57 0.80
CA THR A 69 -8.33 -12.65 1.91
C THR A 69 -9.54 -11.80 2.28
N GLN A 70 -10.29 -11.30 1.29
CA GLN A 70 -11.31 -10.28 1.53
C GLN A 70 -12.71 -10.88 1.63
N ARG A 71 -13.33 -10.70 2.81
CA ARG A 71 -14.70 -11.14 3.05
C ARG A 71 -15.70 -10.44 2.14
N ASN A 72 -15.55 -9.13 1.93
CA ASN A 72 -16.49 -8.36 1.11
C ASN A 72 -16.44 -8.79 -0.37
N PHE A 73 -15.24 -9.06 -0.91
CA PHE A 73 -15.09 -9.61 -2.26
C PHE A 73 -15.86 -10.92 -2.45
N ARG A 74 -15.83 -11.84 -1.48
CA ARG A 74 -16.62 -13.08 -1.54
C ARG A 74 -18.13 -12.83 -1.50
N ILE A 75 -18.58 -11.88 -0.68
CA ILE A 75 -20.00 -11.49 -0.62
C ILE A 75 -20.44 -10.92 -1.95
N HIS A 76 -19.70 -9.96 -2.51
CA HIS A 76 -20.02 -9.36 -3.81
C HIS A 76 -19.95 -10.38 -4.96
N THR A 77 -19.01 -11.32 -4.93
CA THR A 77 -18.97 -12.44 -5.89
C THR A 77 -20.25 -13.28 -5.81
N THR A 78 -20.66 -13.65 -4.60
CA THR A 78 -21.86 -14.46 -4.38
C THR A 78 -23.11 -13.73 -4.86
N MET A 79 -23.25 -12.43 -4.52
CA MET A 79 -24.36 -11.60 -4.97
C MET A 79 -24.37 -11.43 -6.49
N THR A 80 -23.20 -11.31 -7.12
CA THR A 80 -23.06 -11.25 -8.58
C THR A 80 -23.56 -12.53 -9.24
N VAL A 81 -23.12 -13.70 -8.74
CA VAL A 81 -23.56 -14.99 -9.26
C VAL A 81 -25.07 -15.16 -9.11
N LEU A 82 -25.63 -14.77 -7.95
CA LEU A 82 -27.08 -14.81 -7.72
C LEU A 82 -27.83 -13.88 -8.68
N ALA A 83 -27.40 -12.62 -8.84
CA ALA A 83 -28.04 -11.66 -9.73
C ALA A 83 -28.05 -12.13 -11.20
N ILE A 84 -26.93 -12.65 -11.68
CA ILE A 84 -26.82 -13.19 -13.04
C ILE A 84 -27.69 -14.43 -13.20
N SER A 85 -27.64 -15.37 -12.25
CA SER A 85 -28.43 -16.61 -12.31
C SER A 85 -29.93 -16.30 -12.30
N LEU A 86 -30.36 -15.34 -11.48
CA LEU A 86 -31.74 -14.87 -11.41
C LEU A 86 -32.17 -14.18 -12.70
N GLY A 87 -31.32 -13.33 -13.29
CA GLY A 87 -31.59 -12.71 -14.58
C GLY A 87 -31.74 -13.71 -15.73
N LEU A 88 -30.91 -14.77 -15.74
CA LEU A 88 -31.03 -15.87 -16.70
C LEU A 88 -32.33 -16.67 -16.47
N PHE A 89 -32.67 -16.96 -15.22
CA PHE A 89 -33.90 -17.68 -14.86
C PHE A 89 -35.16 -16.91 -15.28
N LEU A 90 -35.18 -15.59 -15.06
CA LEU A 90 -36.28 -14.69 -15.44
C LEU A 90 -36.29 -14.36 -16.94
N LYS A 91 -35.34 -14.89 -17.73
CA LYS A 91 -35.20 -14.65 -19.18
C LYS A 91 -35.20 -13.15 -19.52
N VAL A 92 -34.45 -12.37 -18.74
CA VAL A 92 -34.26 -10.94 -18.98
C VAL A 92 -33.63 -10.73 -20.36
N ASN A 93 -34.00 -9.63 -21.02
CA ASN A 93 -33.43 -9.28 -22.32
C ASN A 93 -31.90 -9.09 -22.26
N ALA A 94 -31.24 -9.22 -23.43
CA ALA A 94 -29.79 -9.12 -23.52
C ALA A 94 -29.25 -7.78 -22.97
N THR A 95 -29.96 -6.68 -23.21
CA THR A 95 -29.57 -5.35 -22.72
C THR A 95 -29.63 -5.26 -21.19
N GLY A 96 -30.70 -5.77 -20.56
CA GLY A 96 -30.83 -5.80 -19.11
C GLY A 96 -29.76 -6.68 -18.47
N MET A 97 -29.48 -7.85 -19.06
CA MET A 97 -28.40 -8.72 -18.62
C MET A 97 -27.02 -8.06 -18.74
N ALA A 98 -26.76 -7.34 -19.83
CA ALA A 98 -25.51 -6.61 -20.03
C ALA A 98 -25.33 -5.51 -18.98
N ILE A 99 -26.39 -4.74 -18.70
CA ILE A 99 -26.37 -3.68 -17.68
C ILE A 99 -26.13 -4.26 -16.28
N VAL A 100 -26.87 -5.31 -15.88
CA VAL A 100 -26.68 -5.97 -14.58
C VAL A 100 -25.25 -6.48 -14.46
N SER A 101 -24.76 -7.22 -15.48
CA SER A 101 -23.41 -7.77 -15.50
C SER A 101 -22.34 -6.68 -15.39
N LEU A 102 -22.52 -5.56 -16.10
CA LEU A 102 -21.59 -4.42 -16.05
C LEU A 102 -21.55 -3.78 -14.66
N THR A 103 -22.71 -3.57 -14.03
CA THR A 103 -22.75 -2.99 -12.68
C THR A 103 -22.14 -3.91 -11.64
N CYS A 104 -22.40 -5.23 -11.70
CA CYS A 104 -21.76 -6.19 -10.81
C CYS A 104 -20.24 -6.24 -11.05
N ALA A 105 -19.79 -6.23 -12.31
CA ALA A 105 -18.37 -6.16 -12.63
C ALA A 105 -17.71 -4.89 -12.07
N LEU A 106 -18.39 -3.75 -12.10
CA LEU A 106 -17.90 -2.50 -11.52
C LEU A 106 -17.68 -2.60 -10.00
N VAL A 107 -18.61 -3.25 -9.28
CA VAL A 107 -18.46 -3.52 -7.83
C VAL A 107 -17.21 -4.37 -7.58
N MET A 108 -17.03 -5.43 -8.35
CA MET A 108 -15.87 -6.33 -8.23
C MET A 108 -14.55 -5.60 -8.52
N VAL A 109 -14.52 -4.73 -9.52
CA VAL A 109 -13.35 -3.90 -9.84
C VAL A 109 -13.03 -2.95 -8.68
N LEU A 110 -14.05 -2.27 -8.12
CA LEU A 110 -13.83 -1.35 -7.01
C LEU A 110 -13.38 -2.05 -5.74
N GLU A 111 -13.84 -3.26 -5.47
CA GLU A 111 -13.31 -4.09 -4.37
C GLU A 111 -11.84 -4.47 -4.55
N LEU A 112 -11.43 -4.83 -5.77
CA LEU A 112 -10.01 -5.09 -6.07
C LEU A 112 -9.16 -3.83 -5.90
N LEU A 113 -9.67 -2.67 -6.35
CA LEU A 113 -9.01 -1.39 -6.16
C LEU A 113 -8.93 -1.00 -4.67
N ASN A 114 -9.98 -1.26 -3.89
CA ASN A 114 -9.96 -1.06 -2.44
C ASN A 114 -8.86 -1.90 -1.79
N THR A 115 -8.79 -3.19 -2.12
CA THR A 115 -7.76 -4.10 -1.61
C THR A 115 -6.34 -3.66 -2.00
N ALA A 116 -6.17 -3.18 -3.24
CA ALA A 116 -4.89 -2.66 -3.72
C ALA A 116 -4.49 -1.37 -2.99
N LEU A 117 -5.43 -0.44 -2.79
CA LEU A 117 -5.21 0.80 -2.04
C LEU A 117 -4.87 0.51 -0.58
N GLU A 118 -5.59 -0.39 0.08
CA GLU A 118 -5.27 -0.84 1.44
C GLU A 118 -3.83 -1.36 1.51
N SER A 119 -3.43 -2.21 0.57
CA SER A 119 -2.07 -2.77 0.51
C SER A 119 -0.99 -1.70 0.33
N VAL A 120 -1.24 -0.69 -0.52
CA VAL A 120 -0.31 0.43 -0.76
C VAL A 120 -0.21 1.34 0.46
N VAL A 121 -1.35 1.63 1.10
CA VAL A 121 -1.39 2.45 2.31
C VAL A 121 -0.67 1.73 3.44
N ASP A 122 -0.91 0.43 3.64
CA ASP A 122 -0.24 -0.38 4.67
C ASP A 122 1.27 -0.48 4.44
N LEU A 123 1.70 -0.58 3.17
CA LEU A 123 3.11 -0.54 2.81
C LEU A 123 3.78 0.81 3.15
N THR A 124 3.07 1.92 2.94
CA THR A 124 3.62 3.27 3.14
C THR A 124 3.67 3.68 4.62
N VAL A 125 2.67 3.26 5.38
CA VAL A 125 2.42 3.69 6.76
C VAL A 125 3.09 2.76 7.79
N GLY A 126 3.28 1.49 7.44
CA GLY A 126 3.89 0.50 8.34
C GLY A 126 3.04 0.25 9.58
N GLN A 127 3.65 0.36 10.78
CA GLN A 127 2.98 0.14 12.08
C GLN A 127 2.50 1.45 12.75
N SER A 128 2.70 2.60 12.10
CA SER A 128 2.35 3.91 12.67
C SER A 128 0.94 4.30 12.27
N TYR A 129 0.15 4.93 13.13
CA TYR A 129 -1.15 5.45 12.72
C TYR A 129 -1.00 6.82 12.05
N HIS A 130 -1.64 6.99 10.87
CA HIS A 130 -1.72 8.27 10.17
C HIS A 130 -3.18 8.61 9.82
N GLU A 131 -3.61 9.81 10.16
CA GLU A 131 -4.99 10.26 9.91
C GLU A 131 -5.34 10.30 8.41
N LEU A 132 -4.39 10.72 7.57
CA LEU A 132 -4.55 10.68 6.11
C LEU A 132 -4.72 9.25 5.56
N ALA A 133 -4.04 8.27 6.16
CA ALA A 133 -4.16 6.87 5.78
C ALA A 133 -5.54 6.30 6.11
N LYS A 134 -6.08 6.69 7.28
CA LYS A 134 -7.47 6.37 7.63
C LYS A 134 -8.45 6.97 6.62
N ILE A 135 -8.32 8.27 6.31
CA ILE A 135 -9.21 8.94 5.34
C ILE A 135 -9.14 8.24 3.97
N ALA A 136 -7.94 7.88 3.50
CA ALA A 136 -7.78 7.19 2.22
C ALA A 136 -8.51 5.83 2.20
N LYS A 137 -8.38 5.02 3.26
CA LYS A 137 -9.08 3.74 3.41
C LYS A 137 -10.60 3.93 3.51
N ASP A 138 -11.04 4.89 4.32
CA ASP A 138 -12.47 5.19 4.48
C ASP A 138 -13.10 5.62 3.16
N CYS A 139 -12.41 6.45 2.36
CA CYS A 139 -12.87 6.84 1.02
C CYS A 139 -12.91 5.65 0.04
N ALA A 140 -11.92 4.77 0.06
CA ALA A 140 -11.88 3.59 -0.80
C ALA A 140 -13.05 2.63 -0.48
N ALA A 141 -13.29 2.34 0.81
CA ALA A 141 -14.43 1.57 1.26
C ALA A 141 -15.77 2.26 0.91
N GLY A 142 -15.85 3.58 1.05
CA GLY A 142 -17.01 4.36 0.66
C GLY A 142 -17.34 4.25 -0.84
N ALA A 143 -16.33 4.24 -1.71
CA ALA A 143 -16.51 4.06 -3.15
C ALA A 143 -17.13 2.70 -3.50
N VAL A 144 -16.64 1.63 -2.85
CA VAL A 144 -17.20 0.28 -2.99
C VAL A 144 -18.67 0.25 -2.54
N MET A 145 -18.97 0.85 -1.39
CA MET A 145 -20.33 0.89 -0.86
C MET A 145 -21.32 1.57 -1.82
N ILE A 146 -20.94 2.74 -2.35
CA ILE A 146 -21.76 3.48 -3.32
C ILE A 146 -21.99 2.65 -4.59
N SER A 147 -20.94 1.99 -5.08
CA SER A 147 -21.03 1.11 -6.24
C SER A 147 -21.96 -0.09 -5.99
N ALA A 148 -21.86 -0.72 -4.82
CA ALA A 148 -22.72 -1.84 -4.44
C ALA A 148 -24.19 -1.40 -4.37
N MET A 149 -24.48 -0.25 -3.77
CA MET A 149 -25.82 0.32 -3.74
C MET A 149 -26.36 0.59 -5.15
N ALA A 150 -25.55 1.17 -6.03
CA ALA A 150 -25.93 1.42 -7.42
C ALA A 150 -26.23 0.10 -8.17
N SER A 151 -25.40 -0.93 -7.99
CA SER A 151 -25.62 -2.24 -8.60
C SER A 151 -26.92 -2.88 -8.11
N VAL A 152 -27.23 -2.81 -6.81
CA VAL A 152 -28.49 -3.32 -6.26
C VAL A 152 -29.70 -2.57 -6.81
N LEU A 153 -29.64 -1.25 -6.93
CA LEU A 153 -30.72 -0.44 -7.50
C LEU A 153 -30.98 -0.81 -8.96
N VAL A 154 -29.92 -0.90 -9.77
CA VAL A 154 -30.03 -1.27 -11.18
C VAL A 154 -30.56 -2.69 -11.35
N ALA A 155 -30.03 -3.65 -10.58
CA ALA A 155 -30.53 -5.02 -10.57
C ALA A 155 -32.01 -5.06 -10.15
N SER A 156 -32.42 -4.27 -9.16
CA SER A 156 -33.82 -4.18 -8.74
C SER A 156 -34.71 -3.66 -9.87
N PHE A 157 -34.34 -2.60 -10.58
CA PHE A 157 -35.17 -2.08 -11.69
C PHE A 157 -35.32 -3.06 -12.85
N ILE A 158 -34.34 -3.92 -13.09
CA ILE A 158 -34.35 -4.86 -14.21
C ILE A 158 -34.98 -6.20 -13.81
N LEU A 159 -34.68 -6.71 -12.61
CA LEU A 159 -35.09 -8.03 -12.14
C LEU A 159 -36.43 -8.01 -11.41
N LEU A 160 -36.79 -6.93 -10.73
CA LEU A 160 -38.03 -6.86 -9.93
C LEU A 160 -39.31 -6.96 -10.78
N PRO A 161 -39.43 -6.29 -11.96
CA PRO A 161 -40.65 -6.38 -12.77
C PRO A 161 -41.02 -7.82 -13.19
N PRO A 162 -40.10 -8.67 -13.72
CA PRO A 162 -40.42 -10.06 -14.03
C PRO A 162 -40.52 -10.95 -12.77
N LEU A 163 -39.94 -10.55 -11.63
CA LEU A 163 -39.96 -11.33 -10.38
C LEU A 163 -41.27 -11.17 -9.60
N LEU A 164 -41.86 -9.97 -9.58
CA LEU A 164 -43.12 -9.68 -8.88
C LEU A 164 -44.28 -10.64 -9.21
N PRO A 165 -44.63 -10.90 -10.49
CA PRO A 165 -45.73 -11.81 -10.80
C PRO A 165 -45.44 -13.24 -10.34
N LEU A 166 -44.18 -13.71 -10.44
CA LEU A 166 -43.80 -15.03 -9.99
C LEU A 166 -43.95 -15.19 -8.46
N LEU A 167 -43.60 -14.16 -7.69
CA LEU A 167 -43.72 -14.16 -6.24
C LEU A 167 -45.18 -14.12 -5.77
N LEU A 168 -46.04 -13.38 -6.48
CA LEU A 168 -47.47 -13.28 -6.15
C LEU A 168 -48.27 -14.54 -6.53
N THR A 169 -47.70 -15.40 -7.38
CA THR A 169 -48.31 -16.67 -7.78
C THR A 169 -47.92 -17.88 -6.93
N LEU A 170 -46.96 -17.71 -6.01
CA LEU A 170 -46.54 -18.72 -5.02
C LEU A 170 -47.36 -18.61 -3.74
#